data_AF-A0A915LTU3-F1
#
_entry.id   AF-A0A915LTU3-F1
#
_cell.length_a   1.000
_cell.length_b   1.000
_cell.length_c   1.000
_cell.angle_alpha   90.00
_cell.angle_beta   90.00
_cell.angle_gamma   90.00
#
_symmetry.space_group_name_H-M   'P 1'
#
loop_
_entity.id
_entity.type
_entity.pdbx_description
1 polymer ?
#
loop_
_entity_poly.entity_id
_entity_poly.type
_entity_poly.pdbx_seq_one_letter_code
_entity_poly.pdbx_strand_id
1 'polypeptide(L)'
;MKKAVASLPKIGLNARHRIIAEGGIPPLQYDYEREKWAMGERFGQYGIKSGVDIRRLWPSIEEIEDITSLRMHRKAKEAAELAKNNQMFEELRRENRLKKIEENWKKHDAMLEEYYEEKAQSMDQKKMEGEELQRKVRQVQEYFGYWVDPEDPRFEFMLAQRDDE
;
A
#
# COMPACT_ATOMS: atom_id res chain seq x y z
N MET A 1 33.08 -23.94 -56.64
CA MET A 1 34.27 -24.15 -55.81
C MET A 1 33.87 -24.13 -54.34
N LYS A 2 33.78 -25.29 -53.67
CA LYS A 2 33.51 -25.36 -52.23
C LYS A 2 34.80 -24.99 -51.50
N LYS A 3 34.88 -23.79 -50.91
CA LYS A 3 35.98 -23.47 -50.00
C LYS A 3 35.88 -24.43 -48.82
N ALA A 4 36.90 -25.27 -48.62
CA ALA A 4 37.04 -26.07 -47.42
C ALA A 4 37.26 -25.10 -46.25
N VAL A 5 36.22 -24.86 -45.46
CA VAL A 5 36.34 -24.16 -44.18
C VAL A 5 37.12 -25.11 -43.27
N ALA A 6 38.28 -24.66 -42.80
CA ALA A 6 39.10 -25.44 -41.87
C ALA A 6 38.27 -25.78 -40.63
N SER A 7 37.94 -27.06 -40.44
CA SER A 7 37.19 -27.52 -39.28
C SER A 7 37.99 -27.26 -38.01
N LEU A 8 37.39 -26.61 -37.02
CA LEU A 8 38.07 -26.26 -35.78
C LEU A 8 38.53 -27.52 -35.01
N PRO A 9 39.67 -27.47 -34.28
CA PRO A 9 40.21 -28.60 -33.54
C PRO A 9 39.20 -29.12 -32.49
N LYS A 10 39.10 -30.44 -32.34
CA LYS A 10 38.07 -31.15 -31.54
C LYS A 10 38.13 -30.94 -30.01
N ILE A 11 39.00 -30.06 -29.51
CA ILE A 11 39.34 -30.01 -28.09
C ILE A 11 38.48 -28.93 -27.41
N GLY A 12 37.47 -29.36 -26.64
CA GLY A 12 36.71 -28.53 -25.69
C GLY A 12 35.31 -28.06 -26.13
N LEU A 13 34.98 -28.05 -27.43
CA LEU A 13 33.66 -27.61 -27.91
C LEU A 13 32.75 -28.78 -28.31
N ASN A 14 31.52 -28.77 -27.77
CA ASN A 14 30.46 -29.68 -28.20
C ASN A 14 30.18 -29.52 -29.71
N ALA A 15 29.73 -30.59 -30.38
CA ALA A 15 29.47 -30.61 -31.82
C ALA A 15 28.55 -29.47 -32.27
N ARG A 16 27.54 -29.14 -31.46
CA ARG A 16 26.66 -27.99 -31.69
C ARG A 16 27.41 -26.66 -31.74
N HIS A 17 28.25 -26.39 -30.75
CA HIS A 17 29.00 -25.13 -30.67
C HIS A 17 30.02 -25.00 -31.79
N ARG A 18 30.56 -26.12 -32.29
CA ARG A 18 31.42 -26.10 -33.49
C ARG A 18 30.66 -25.64 -34.73
N ILE A 19 29.46 -26.17 -34.96
CA ILE A 19 28.61 -25.76 -36.09
C ILE A 19 28.30 -24.26 -36.01
N ILE A 20 27.99 -23.75 -34.82
CA ILE A 20 27.74 -22.31 -34.60
C ILE A 20 28.99 -21.48 -34.91
N ALA A 21 30.16 -21.89 -34.42
CA ALA A 21 31.42 -21.20 -34.67
C ALA A 21 31.82 -21.19 -36.16
N GLU A 22 31.44 -22.22 -36.90
CA GLU A 22 31.62 -22.33 -38.36
C GLU A 22 30.55 -21.53 -39.15
N GLY A 23 29.62 -20.85 -38.46
CA GLY A 23 28.52 -20.09 -39.07
C GLY A 23 27.39 -20.98 -39.64
N GLY A 24 27.39 -22.27 -39.28
CA GLY A 24 26.36 -23.22 -39.64
C GLY A 24 25.14 -23.16 -38.73
N ILE A 25 24.08 -23.86 -39.14
CA ILE A 25 22.82 -23.93 -38.41
C ILE A 25 22.85 -25.18 -37.52
N PRO A 26 22.79 -25.04 -36.18
CA PRO A 26 22.83 -26.19 -35.29
C PRO A 26 21.56 -27.06 -35.44
N PRO A 27 21.67 -28.40 -35.34
CA PRO A 27 20.51 -29.28 -35.37
C PRO A 27 19.64 -29.10 -34.11
N LEU A 28 18.35 -29.40 -34.23
CA LEU A 28 17.42 -29.39 -33.09
C LEU A 28 17.71 -30.59 -32.18
N GLN A 29 18.12 -30.32 -30.93
CA GLN A 29 18.47 -31.34 -29.94
C GLN A 29 17.51 -31.37 -28.76
N TYR A 30 16.95 -30.22 -28.38
CA TYR A 30 16.10 -30.09 -27.20
C TYR A 30 14.64 -29.80 -27.58
N ASP A 31 13.71 -30.17 -26.70
CA ASP A 31 12.27 -30.00 -26.95
C ASP A 31 11.86 -28.53 -27.00
N TYR A 32 12.45 -27.68 -26.15
CA TYR A 32 12.18 -26.24 -26.16
C TYR A 32 12.53 -25.58 -27.50
N GLU A 33 13.48 -26.14 -28.27
CA GLU A 33 13.86 -25.61 -29.58
C GLU A 33 12.78 -25.84 -30.65
N ARG A 34 11.82 -26.72 -30.33
CA ARG A 34 10.63 -27.00 -31.15
C ARG A 34 9.45 -26.11 -30.75
N GLU A 35 9.59 -25.32 -29.69
CA GLU A 35 8.56 -24.35 -29.31
C GLU A 35 8.55 -23.16 -30.27
N LYS A 36 7.39 -22.52 -30.37
CA LYS A 36 7.12 -21.44 -31.33
C LYS A 36 8.09 -20.26 -31.19
N TRP A 37 8.41 -19.88 -29.96
CA TRP A 37 9.32 -18.76 -29.69
C TRP A 37 10.76 -19.07 -30.14
N ALA A 38 11.26 -20.28 -29.86
CA ALA A 38 12.61 -20.69 -30.23
C ALA A 38 12.75 -20.89 -31.75
N MET A 39 11.70 -21.39 -32.40
CA MET A 39 11.61 -21.41 -33.87
C MET A 39 11.62 -20.00 -34.46
N GLY A 40 10.92 -19.04 -33.82
CA GLY A 40 10.94 -17.63 -34.21
C GLY A 40 12.32 -17.00 -34.08
N GLU A 41 13.03 -17.27 -32.98
CA GLU A 41 14.41 -16.80 -32.78
C GLU A 41 15.36 -17.38 -33.84
N ARG A 42 15.28 -18.68 -34.12
CA ARG A 42 16.05 -19.33 -35.19
C ARG A 42 15.76 -18.74 -36.56
N PHE A 43 14.49 -18.45 -36.85
CA PHE A 43 14.11 -17.78 -38.10
C PHE A 43 14.67 -16.35 -38.14
N GLY A 44 14.66 -15.61 -37.03
CA GLY A 44 15.26 -14.28 -36.95
C GLY A 44 16.78 -14.28 -37.20
N GLN A 45 17.50 -15.29 -36.68
CA GLN A 45 18.95 -15.40 -36.81
C GLN A 45 19.40 -15.90 -38.19
N TYR A 46 18.74 -16.93 -38.74
CA TYR A 46 19.18 -17.62 -39.95
C TYR A 46 18.27 -17.36 -41.17
N GLY A 47 17.15 -16.66 -41.00
CA GLY A 47 16.18 -16.38 -42.05
C GLY A 47 15.57 -17.65 -42.63
N ILE A 48 15.28 -17.62 -43.94
CA ILE A 48 14.68 -18.75 -44.69
C ILE A 48 15.56 -20.00 -44.66
N LYS A 49 16.89 -19.84 -44.53
CA LYS A 49 17.83 -20.97 -44.44
C LYS A 49 17.60 -21.85 -43.21
N SER A 50 16.90 -21.34 -42.19
CA SER A 50 16.52 -22.09 -40.99
C SER A 50 15.59 -23.27 -41.26
N GLY A 51 14.86 -23.26 -42.39
CA GLY A 51 13.86 -24.28 -42.72
C GLY A 51 12.60 -24.24 -41.83
N VAL A 52 12.42 -23.18 -41.05
CA VAL A 52 11.24 -22.98 -40.21
C VAL A 52 10.05 -22.57 -41.09
N ASP A 53 8.91 -23.22 -40.91
CA ASP A 53 7.66 -22.82 -41.58
C ASP A 53 7.14 -21.50 -40.98
N ILE A 54 7.09 -20.46 -41.82
CA ILE A 54 6.67 -19.10 -41.45
C ILE A 54 5.22 -19.10 -40.94
N ARG A 55 4.36 -19.98 -41.46
CA ARG A 55 2.94 -20.03 -41.07
C ARG A 55 2.77 -20.35 -39.59
N ARG A 56 3.68 -21.16 -39.03
CA ARG A 56 3.66 -21.58 -37.63
C ARG A 56 4.07 -20.45 -36.67
N LEU A 57 4.76 -19.41 -37.17
CA LEU A 57 5.19 -18.28 -36.35
C LEU A 57 4.05 -17.31 -36.03
N TRP A 58 3.05 -17.22 -36.91
CA TRP A 58 1.88 -16.40 -36.67
C TRP A 58 0.99 -17.00 -35.59
N PRO A 59 0.32 -16.17 -34.77
CA PRO A 59 -0.63 -16.65 -33.79
C PRO A 59 -1.76 -17.43 -34.45
N SER A 60 -2.19 -18.52 -33.78
CA SER A 60 -3.37 -19.27 -34.23
C SER A 60 -4.64 -18.47 -33.91
N ILE A 61 -5.76 -18.87 -34.51
CA ILE A 61 -7.07 -18.25 -34.23
C ILE A 61 -7.40 -18.39 -32.73
N GLU A 62 -7.16 -19.57 -32.15
CA GLU A 62 -7.33 -19.84 -30.72
C GLU A 62 -6.46 -18.92 -29.85
N GLU A 63 -5.18 -18.75 -30.19
CA GLU A 63 -4.29 -17.83 -29.46
C GLU A 63 -4.76 -16.37 -29.56
N ILE A 64 -5.32 -15.95 -30.71
CA ILE A 64 -5.88 -14.60 -30.88
C ILE A 64 -7.14 -14.44 -30.01
N GLU A 65 -8.02 -15.43 -30.00
CA GLU A 65 -9.23 -15.43 -29.17
C GLU A 65 -8.87 -15.36 -27.68
N ASP A 66 -7.89 -16.14 -27.24
CA ASP A 66 -7.37 -16.07 -25.87
C ASP A 66 -6.85 -14.66 -25.54
N ILE A 67 -5.99 -14.09 -26.38
CA ILE A 67 -5.45 -12.73 -26.20
C ILE A 67 -6.57 -11.69 -26.12
N THR A 68 -7.58 -11.79 -26.99
CA THR A 68 -8.71 -10.85 -26.99
C THR A 68 -9.64 -11.03 -25.79
N SER A 69 -9.81 -12.25 -25.30
CA SER A 69 -10.64 -12.57 -24.13
C SER A 69 -10.05 -12.02 -22.81
N LEU A 70 -8.72 -11.90 -22.73
CA LEU A 70 -8.04 -11.30 -21.57
C LEU A 70 -8.41 -9.83 -21.35
N ARG A 71 -8.97 -9.13 -22.36
CA ARG A 71 -9.46 -7.74 -22.28
C ARG A 71 -8.46 -6.76 -21.62
N MET A 72 -7.16 -7.00 -21.81
CA MET A 72 -6.08 -6.17 -21.24
C MET A 72 -6.10 -4.74 -21.78
N HIS A 73 -6.75 -4.54 -22.93
CA HIS A 73 -6.85 -3.24 -23.59
C HIS A 73 -8.32 -2.81 -23.70
N ARG A 74 -8.56 -1.53 -23.48
CA ARG A 74 -9.86 -0.88 -23.68
C ARG A 74 -9.81 0.02 -24.90
N LYS A 75 -10.97 0.27 -25.51
CA LYS A 75 -11.06 1.27 -26.57
C LYS A 75 -10.79 2.66 -25.99
N ALA A 76 -10.05 3.48 -26.72
CA ALA A 76 -9.68 4.82 -26.26
C ALA A 76 -10.89 5.68 -25.87
N LYS A 77 -12.02 5.55 -26.60
CA LYS A 77 -13.27 6.27 -26.31
C LYS A 77 -13.84 5.90 -24.93
N GLU A 78 -13.95 4.62 -24.64
CA GLU A 78 -14.47 4.11 -23.36
C GLU A 78 -13.58 4.55 -22.18
N ALA A 79 -12.26 4.51 -22.37
CA ALA A 79 -11.31 4.98 -21.37
C ALA A 79 -11.45 6.50 -21.10
N ALA A 80 -11.65 7.29 -22.15
CA ALA A 80 -11.84 8.74 -22.04
C ALA A 80 -13.17 9.09 -21.34
N GLU A 81 -14.26 8.40 -21.65
CA GLU A 81 -15.55 8.57 -20.97
C GLU A 81 -15.46 8.22 -19.48
N LEU A 82 -14.80 7.11 -19.15
CA LEU A 82 -14.59 6.71 -17.76
C LEU A 82 -13.73 7.73 -16.99
N ALA A 83 -12.68 8.25 -17.62
CA ALA A 83 -11.84 9.30 -17.03
C ALA A 83 -12.66 10.57 -16.73
N LYS A 84 -13.49 11.01 -17.68
CA LYS A 84 -14.39 12.16 -17.48
C LYS A 84 -15.36 11.92 -16.32
N ASN A 85 -16.00 10.76 -16.26
CA ASN A 85 -16.93 10.44 -15.19
C ASN A 85 -16.26 10.43 -13.81
N ASN A 86 -15.03 9.90 -13.72
CA ASN A 86 -14.26 9.92 -12.50
C ASN A 86 -13.91 11.35 -12.06
N GLN A 87 -13.50 12.20 -13.01
CA GLN A 87 -13.21 13.62 -12.73
C GLN A 87 -14.45 14.33 -12.17
N MET A 88 -15.61 14.17 -12.80
CA MET A 88 -16.86 14.76 -12.32
C MET A 88 -17.20 14.31 -10.89
N PHE A 89 -17.00 13.03 -10.58
CA PHE A 89 -17.26 12.50 -9.23
C PHE A 89 -16.28 13.05 -8.18
N GLU A 90 -15.00 13.17 -8.54
CA GLU A 90 -13.98 13.76 -7.66
C GLU A 90 -14.25 15.24 -7.39
N GLU A 91 -14.67 16.00 -8.40
CA GLU A 91 -15.07 17.40 -8.26
C GLU A 91 -16.26 17.53 -7.32
N LEU A 92 -17.32 16.75 -7.52
CA LEU A 92 -18.48 16.75 -6.64
C LEU A 92 -18.11 16.38 -5.19
N ARG A 93 -17.23 15.39 -5.01
CA ARG A 93 -16.72 15.02 -3.69
C ARG A 93 -15.94 16.17 -3.04
N ARG A 94 -15.12 16.88 -3.82
CA ARG A 94 -14.35 18.04 -3.36
C ARG A 94 -15.27 19.18 -2.92
N GLU A 95 -16.27 19.52 -3.75
CA GLU A 95 -17.26 20.55 -3.43
C GLU A 95 -18.05 20.22 -2.16
N ASN A 96 -18.53 18.98 -2.03
CA ASN A 96 -19.25 18.55 -0.83
C ASN A 96 -18.38 18.59 0.42
N ARG A 97 -17.08 18.29 0.29
CA ARG A 97 -16.12 18.43 1.39
C ARG A 97 -15.93 19.89 1.78
N LEU A 98 -15.79 20.79 0.81
CA LEU A 98 -15.64 22.22 1.06
C LEU A 98 -16.87 22.80 1.76
N LYS A 99 -18.08 22.46 1.30
CA LYS A 99 -19.35 22.86 1.96
C LYS A 99 -19.40 22.44 3.43
N LYS A 100 -19.02 21.19 3.73
CA LYS A 100 -18.95 20.70 5.12
C LYS A 100 -17.92 21.46 5.96
N ILE A 101 -16.77 21.79 5.38
CA ILE A 101 -15.74 22.58 6.06
C ILE A 101 -16.29 23.98 6.37
N GLU A 102 -16.97 24.63 5.41
CA GLU A 102 -17.57 25.95 5.62
C GLU A 102 -18.66 25.93 6.70
N GLU A 103 -19.52 24.92 6.72
CA GLU A 103 -20.55 24.74 7.76
C GLU A 103 -19.92 24.53 9.15
N ASN A 104 -18.87 23.73 9.24
CA ASN A 104 -18.14 23.50 10.48
C ASN A 104 -17.38 24.75 10.91
N TRP A 105 -16.80 25.49 9.97
CA TRP A 105 -16.06 26.73 10.24
C TRP A 105 -16.96 27.79 10.86
N LYS A 106 -18.20 27.93 10.37
CA LYS A 106 -19.19 28.84 10.96
C LYS A 106 -19.55 28.50 12.41
N LYS A 107 -19.47 27.22 12.79
CA LYS A 107 -19.76 26.74 14.15
C LYS A 107 -18.51 26.67 15.04
N HIS A 108 -17.33 26.87 14.46
CA HIS A 108 -16.06 26.67 15.14
C HIS A 108 -15.89 27.63 16.32
N ASP A 109 -16.14 28.92 16.10
CA ASP A 109 -15.88 29.94 17.12
C ASP A 109 -16.78 29.75 18.35
N ALA A 110 -18.07 29.45 18.14
CA ALA A 110 -19.00 29.13 19.22
C ALA A 110 -18.59 27.87 20.00
N MET A 111 -18.22 26.78 19.30
CA MET A 111 -17.73 25.56 19.97
C MET A 111 -16.41 25.79 20.73
N LEU A 112 -15.57 26.71 20.25
CA LEU A 112 -14.32 27.04 20.90
C LEU A 112 -14.56 27.80 22.21
N GLU A 113 -15.52 28.73 22.23
CA GLU A 113 -15.96 29.44 23.44
C GLU A 113 -16.53 28.45 24.47
N GLU A 114 -17.47 27.59 24.08
CA GLU A 114 -18.04 26.54 24.93
C GLU A 114 -16.94 25.66 25.55
N TYR A 115 -15.96 25.24 24.76
CA TYR A 115 -14.84 24.43 25.26
C TYR A 115 -13.98 25.16 26.30
N TYR A 116 -13.70 26.45 26.10
CA TYR A 116 -12.94 27.23 27.08
C TYR A 116 -13.72 27.44 28.38
N GLU A 117 -15.05 27.64 28.30
CA GLU A 117 -15.92 27.73 29.46
C GLU A 117 -15.95 26.42 30.26
N GLU A 118 -16.16 25.27 29.60
CA GLU A 118 -16.11 23.95 30.24
C GLU A 118 -14.75 23.68 30.89
N LYS A 119 -13.67 24.10 30.22
CA LYS A 119 -12.32 23.96 30.76
C LYS A 119 -12.11 24.84 31.99
N ALA A 120 -12.61 26.07 32.00
CA ALA A 120 -12.54 26.95 33.16
C ALA A 120 -13.34 26.36 34.34
N GLN A 121 -14.57 25.92 34.09
CA GLN A 121 -15.42 25.30 35.11
C GLN A 121 -14.79 24.04 35.72
N SER A 122 -14.23 23.15 34.89
CA SER A 122 -13.56 21.95 35.39
C SER A 122 -12.28 22.26 36.18
N MET A 123 -11.54 23.32 35.83
CA MET A 123 -10.39 23.78 36.60
C MET A 123 -10.81 24.37 37.94
N ASP A 124 -11.91 25.12 37.98
CA ASP A 124 -12.42 25.70 39.23
C ASP A 124 -13.03 24.63 40.15
N GLN A 125 -13.72 23.63 39.62
CA GLN A 125 -14.15 22.45 40.38
C GLN A 125 -12.97 21.72 41.02
N LYS A 126 -11.91 21.43 40.26
CA LYS A 126 -10.70 20.78 40.79
C LYS A 126 -10.00 21.61 41.87
N LYS A 127 -9.98 22.94 41.74
CA LYS A 127 -9.44 23.83 42.78
C LYS A 127 -10.28 23.75 44.05
N MET A 128 -11.61 23.83 43.93
CA MET A 128 -12.52 23.73 45.06
C MET A 128 -12.38 22.38 45.77
N GLU A 129 -12.35 21.27 45.03
CA GLU A 129 -12.10 19.94 45.58
C GLU A 129 -10.75 19.85 46.30
N GLY A 130 -9.69 20.44 45.73
CA GLY A 130 -8.37 20.52 46.35
C GLY A 130 -8.36 21.35 47.65
N GLU A 131 -9.06 22.49 47.68
CA GLU A 131 -9.20 23.32 48.88
C GLU A 131 -10.02 22.64 49.97
N GLU A 132 -11.08 21.90 49.60
CA GLU A 132 -11.87 21.10 50.54
C GLU A 132 -11.05 19.95 51.12
N LEU A 133 -10.25 19.27 50.29
CA LEU A 133 -9.33 18.22 50.74
C LEU A 133 -8.31 18.78 51.73
N GLN A 134 -7.70 19.94 51.42
CA GLN A 134 -6.75 20.61 52.32
C GLN A 134 -7.42 21.02 53.64
N ARG A 135 -8.65 21.54 53.60
CA ARG A 135 -9.42 21.86 54.82
C ARG A 135 -9.65 20.61 55.67
N LYS A 136 -10.05 19.49 55.07
CA LYS A 136 -10.25 18.21 55.76
C LYS A 136 -8.95 17.70 56.38
N VAL A 137 -7.83 17.73 55.65
CA VAL A 137 -6.51 17.32 56.16
C VAL A 137 -6.10 18.15 57.37
N ARG A 138 -6.28 19.46 57.31
CA ARG A 138 -5.95 20.36 58.43
C ARG A 138 -6.78 20.07 59.67
N GLN A 139 -8.08 19.77 59.52
CA GLN A 139 -8.95 19.44 60.64
C GLN A 139 -8.54 18.13 61.33
N VAL A 140 -8.19 17.09 60.56
CA VAL A 140 -7.65 15.83 61.10
C VAL A 140 -6.32 16.07 61.82
N GLN A 141 -5.44 16.89 61.23
CA GLN A 141 -4.17 17.25 61.86
C GLN A 141 -4.35 18.01 63.18
N GLU A 142 -5.32 18.91 63.28
CA GLU A 142 -5.63 19.67 64.50
C GLU A 142 -6.18 18.78 65.61
N TYR A 143 -6.99 17.75 65.29
CA TYR A 143 -7.57 16.82 66.26
C TYR A 143 -6.56 15.75 66.72
N PHE A 144 -5.81 15.12 65.80
CA PHE A 144 -4.88 14.03 66.14
C PHE A 144 -3.45 14.50 66.44
N GLY A 145 -3.07 15.73 66.06
CA GLY A 145 -1.78 16.34 66.38
C GLY A 145 -0.59 15.89 65.51
N TYR A 146 -0.81 15.03 64.52
CA TYR A 146 0.21 14.60 63.55
C TYR A 146 -0.31 14.70 62.12
N TRP A 147 0.61 14.75 61.16
CA TRP A 147 0.28 14.87 59.73
C TRP A 147 -0.15 13.52 59.17
N VAL A 148 -1.25 13.51 58.40
CA VAL A 148 -1.87 12.32 57.82
C VAL A 148 -2.06 12.56 56.33
N ASP A 149 -1.67 11.59 55.51
CA ASP A 149 -1.85 11.60 54.06
C ASP A 149 -3.33 11.45 53.68
N PRO A 150 -3.90 12.35 52.84
CA PRO A 150 -5.30 12.24 52.39
C PRO A 150 -5.58 11.06 51.46
N GLU A 151 -4.54 10.42 50.91
CA GLU A 151 -4.67 9.22 50.06
C GLU A 151 -4.63 7.90 50.86
N ASP A 152 -4.35 7.95 52.17
CA ASP A 152 -4.37 6.77 53.03
C ASP A 152 -5.84 6.36 53.32
N PRO A 153 -6.25 5.09 53.10
CA PRO A 153 -7.57 4.58 53.45
C PRO A 153 -7.99 4.83 54.92
N ARG A 154 -7.02 5.05 55.82
CA ARG A 154 -7.28 5.40 57.22
C ARG A 154 -7.82 6.81 57.40
N PHE A 155 -7.60 7.71 56.45
CA PHE A 155 -8.02 9.11 56.52
C PHE A 155 -9.55 9.25 56.65
N GLU A 156 -10.32 8.45 55.90
CA GLU A 156 -11.78 8.46 55.98
C GLU A 156 -12.30 7.98 57.35
N PHE A 157 -11.65 6.95 57.92
CA PHE A 157 -11.98 6.46 59.26
C PHE A 157 -11.67 7.50 60.35
N MET A 158 -10.54 8.20 60.22
CA MET A 158 -10.10 9.24 61.15
C MET A 158 -10.98 10.49 61.08
N LEU A 159 -11.47 10.84 59.89
CA LEU A 159 -12.48 11.89 59.70
C LEU A 159 -13.81 11.53 60.38
N ALA A 160 -14.29 10.30 60.19
CA ALA A 160 -15.53 9.82 60.79
C ALA A 160 -15.45 9.75 62.32
N GLN A 161 -14.33 9.28 62.87
CA GLN A 161 -14.12 9.18 64.31
C GLN A 161 -14.16 10.55 65.02
N ARG A 162 -13.78 11.63 64.32
CA ARG A 162 -13.97 13.01 64.80
C ARG A 162 -15.44 13.44 64.76
N ASP A 163 -16.19 13.06 63.73
CA ASP A 163 -17.60 13.47 63.56
C ASP A 163 -18.58 12.80 64.54
N ASP A 164 -18.18 11.68 65.14
CA ASP A 164 -18.98 10.90 66.10
C ASP A 164 -18.81 11.35 67.58
N GLU A 165 -17.86 12.24 67.88
CA GLU A 165 -17.64 12.86 69.22
C GLU A 165 -18.22 14.28 69.33
#